data_AF-A0A356QYN7-F1
#
_entry.id   AF-A0A356QYN7-F1
#
_cell.length_a   1.000
_cell.length_b   1.000
_cell.length_c   1.000
_cell.angle_alpha   90.00
_cell.angle_beta   90.00
_cell.angle_gamma   90.00
#
_symmetry.space_group_name_H-M   'P 1'
#
loop_
_entity.id
_entity.type
_entity.pdbx_description
1 polymer ?
#
loop_
_entity_poly.entity_id
_entity_poly.type
_entity_poly.pdbx_seq_one_letter_code
_entity_poly.pdbx_strand_id
1 'polypeptide(L)'
;MAELKRKVSSGRAFGTNVKMISAEETKEKMPLIEQDMVQGAMWDPDAGLVIPRSQTVAGKLVDQAEASGELKVFQNTEATGLKIAEGRIQAVETSRGTIAADAVVVCAGLWGRLVAQMAGEDLPIMPVDHPLSFFGPYEEFAGTGKEIGYPLLRDQGNSAYLRDTGDPTTAEGGQIEWGYYEEKDPRLVHPKDLLEKGESHWSPSQRDLELEQIIEPLERAMELTPILGELGWNERHSFNGLLQVTADGGPSIGESPKTRGLWYAEAVWVKDGPGVAKVLVDMMTDGVAEMDINSIDIARYYPMQKTPEYIRGRCYESAFKIYNPAVHNREPYTQGRGLRRSPFWQREEELGGYFMELAGWERAHGYAANEHLLEKYADQVPVRENKWDNRHFWRVSNAEHLAMSEGAGMINLSHFAVYDVSGNDAETLMEYACVAKVGGTTAIGKGIYTHFLDQEGGVRADLTVLRLAEDRFRIVDGADAGNRDCVWLQRMAQDHNWSVFIED
;
A
#
# COMPACT_ATOMS: atom_id res chain seq x y z
N MET A 1 -3.51 -5.89 24.06
CA MET A 1 -3.99 -7.28 23.87
C MET A 1 -5.05 -7.48 22.77
N ALA A 2 -6.14 -6.70 22.69
CA ALA A 2 -7.19 -6.93 21.67
C ALA A 2 -6.67 -6.86 20.22
N GLU A 3 -5.77 -5.91 19.93
CA GLU A 3 -5.09 -5.80 18.63
C GLU A 3 -4.36 -7.10 18.23
N LEU A 4 -3.54 -7.65 19.14
CA LEU A 4 -2.79 -8.88 18.89
C LEU A 4 -3.72 -10.07 18.63
N LYS A 5 -4.84 -10.18 19.37
CA LYS A 5 -5.86 -11.20 19.11
C LYS A 5 -6.44 -11.06 17.69
N ARG A 6 -6.71 -9.83 17.23
CA ARG A 6 -7.17 -9.58 15.86
C ARG A 6 -6.13 -9.99 14.83
N LYS A 7 -4.85 -9.67 15.05
CA LYS A 7 -3.75 -10.07 14.17
C LYS A 7 -3.57 -11.59 14.12
N VAL A 8 -3.71 -12.30 15.25
CA VAL A 8 -3.70 -13.77 15.29
C VAL A 8 -4.88 -14.35 14.50
N SER A 9 -6.09 -13.83 14.68
CA SER A 9 -7.25 -14.25 13.89
C SER A 9 -7.04 -14.00 12.39
N SER A 10 -6.51 -12.84 12.01
CA SER A 10 -6.20 -12.50 10.63
C SER A 10 -5.13 -13.42 10.03
N GLY A 11 -4.00 -13.62 10.72
CA GLY A 11 -2.92 -14.48 10.24
C GLY A 11 -3.40 -15.92 10.03
N ARG A 12 -4.20 -16.45 10.98
CA ARG A 12 -4.80 -17.79 10.81
C ARG A 12 -5.76 -17.88 9.63
N ALA A 13 -6.53 -16.82 9.35
CA ALA A 13 -7.41 -16.78 8.19
C ALA A 13 -6.63 -16.82 6.87
N PHE A 14 -5.42 -16.25 6.84
CA PHE A 14 -4.49 -16.32 5.70
C PHE A 14 -3.52 -17.52 5.77
N GLY A 15 -3.74 -18.49 6.66
CA GLY A 15 -2.97 -19.73 6.73
C GLY A 15 -1.64 -19.65 7.51
N THR A 16 -1.34 -18.55 8.18
CA THR A 16 -0.12 -18.41 9.00
C THR A 16 -0.24 -19.13 10.35
N ASN A 17 0.86 -19.72 10.82
CA ASN A 17 0.95 -20.47 12.08
C ASN A 17 1.08 -19.56 13.32
N VAL A 18 0.22 -18.55 13.43
CA VAL A 18 0.29 -17.57 14.53
C VAL A 18 -0.54 -17.97 15.74
N LYS A 19 -0.04 -17.68 16.93
CA LYS A 19 -0.77 -17.87 18.20
C LYS A 19 -0.47 -16.76 19.21
N MET A 20 -1.37 -16.60 20.17
CA MET A 20 -1.06 -15.82 21.38
C MET A 20 -0.20 -16.66 22.32
N ILE A 21 0.77 -16.03 22.98
CA ILE A 21 1.59 -16.63 24.05
C ILE A 21 1.58 -15.73 25.29
N SER A 22 1.85 -16.32 26.46
CA SER A 22 1.92 -15.60 27.74
C SER A 22 3.17 -14.71 27.83
N ALA A 23 3.21 -13.83 28.82
CA ALA A 23 4.41 -13.03 29.11
C ALA A 23 5.62 -13.91 29.49
N GLU A 24 5.38 -14.97 30.27
CA GLU A 24 6.38 -15.98 30.65
C GLU A 24 6.94 -16.69 29.42
N GLU A 25 6.08 -17.24 28.55
CA GLU A 25 6.51 -17.85 27.27
C GLU A 25 7.25 -16.85 26.38
N THR A 26 6.91 -15.56 26.44
CA THR A 26 7.59 -14.51 25.69
C THR A 26 9.01 -14.29 26.24
N LYS A 27 9.18 -14.19 27.56
CA LYS A 27 10.50 -14.06 28.22
C LYS A 27 11.38 -15.29 27.98
N GLU A 28 10.81 -16.49 28.01
CA GLU A 28 11.53 -17.72 27.67
C GLU A 28 12.09 -17.70 26.24
N LYS A 29 11.33 -17.16 25.28
CA LYS A 29 11.73 -17.09 23.86
C LYS A 29 12.65 -15.91 23.55
N MET A 30 12.45 -14.78 24.22
CA MET A 30 13.23 -13.56 24.06
C MET A 30 13.75 -13.11 25.44
N PRO A 31 14.85 -13.70 25.93
CA PRO A 31 15.38 -13.43 27.27
C PRO A 31 15.80 -11.99 27.51
N LEU A 32 15.97 -11.19 26.45
CA LEU A 32 16.39 -9.79 26.51
C LEU A 32 15.29 -8.83 26.99
N ILE A 33 14.03 -9.26 27.06
CA ILE A 33 12.92 -8.39 27.47
C ILE A 33 12.68 -8.41 28.98
N GLU A 34 12.12 -7.36 29.56
CA GLU A 34 11.57 -7.37 30.92
C GLU A 34 10.16 -7.95 30.93
N GLN A 35 9.97 -9.06 31.64
CA GLN A 35 8.71 -9.81 31.63
C GLN A 35 7.54 -8.97 32.16
N ASP A 36 7.77 -8.18 33.22
CA ASP A 36 6.73 -7.38 33.88
C ASP A 36 6.20 -6.25 33.00
N MET A 37 6.93 -5.89 31.94
CA MET A 37 6.49 -4.91 30.94
C MET A 37 5.57 -5.52 29.87
N VAL A 38 5.40 -6.84 29.85
CA VAL A 38 4.68 -7.58 28.81
C VAL A 38 3.40 -8.20 29.35
N GLN A 39 2.28 -7.95 28.68
CA GLN A 39 0.99 -8.61 28.99
C GLN A 39 0.80 -9.93 28.23
N GLY A 40 1.55 -10.14 27.15
CA GLY A 40 1.51 -11.28 26.25
C GLY A 40 1.90 -10.86 24.83
N ALA A 41 2.13 -11.84 23.96
CA ALA A 41 2.63 -11.59 22.60
C ALA A 41 1.90 -12.43 21.54
N MET A 42 2.03 -11.99 20.28
CA MET A 42 1.76 -12.83 19.12
C MET A 42 3.06 -13.54 18.75
N TRP A 43 3.02 -14.87 18.64
CA TRP A 43 4.13 -15.70 18.22
C TRP A 43 3.87 -16.29 16.84
N ASP A 44 4.85 -16.13 15.96
CA ASP A 44 4.94 -16.76 14.65
C ASP A 44 6.22 -17.61 14.63
N PRO A 45 6.13 -18.95 14.66
CA PRO A 45 7.30 -19.82 14.59
C PRO A 45 7.95 -19.87 13.19
N ASP A 46 7.24 -19.42 12.16
CA ASP A 46 7.70 -19.48 10.77
C ASP A 46 8.32 -18.14 10.33
N ALA A 47 8.14 -17.08 11.14
CA ALA A 47 8.83 -15.82 10.94
C ALA A 47 10.33 -15.98 11.17
N GLY A 48 11.13 -15.44 10.24
CA GLY A 48 12.58 -15.58 10.31
C GLY A 48 13.32 -14.50 9.54
N LEU A 49 14.64 -14.68 9.48
CA LEU A 49 15.55 -13.84 8.72
C LEU A 49 15.89 -14.49 7.38
N VAL A 50 16.02 -13.69 6.33
CA VAL A 50 16.56 -14.16 5.04
C VAL A 50 18.06 -14.42 5.20
N ILE A 51 18.47 -15.69 5.07
CA ILE A 51 19.87 -16.13 5.24
C ILE A 51 20.31 -16.88 3.96
N PRO A 52 21.40 -16.46 3.28
CA PRO A 52 22.17 -15.24 3.55
C PRO A 52 21.33 -13.98 3.28
N ARG A 53 21.85 -12.79 3.62
CA ARG A 53 21.12 -11.52 3.44
C ARG A 53 20.45 -11.39 2.06
N SER A 54 19.32 -10.68 2.02
CA SER A 54 18.48 -10.56 0.82
C SER A 54 19.24 -10.05 -0.40
N GLN A 55 20.20 -9.13 -0.23
CA GLN A 55 21.04 -8.65 -1.34
C GLN A 55 21.88 -9.77 -1.95
N THR A 56 22.42 -10.68 -1.13
CA THR A 56 23.17 -11.85 -1.59
C THR A 56 22.26 -12.83 -2.33
N VAL A 57 21.03 -13.05 -1.83
CA VAL A 57 20.05 -13.90 -2.51
C VAL A 57 19.68 -13.30 -3.87
N ALA A 58 19.38 -12.00 -3.93
CA ALA A 58 19.09 -11.29 -5.17
C ALA A 58 20.26 -11.36 -6.15
N GLY A 59 21.49 -11.14 -5.71
CA GLY A 59 22.70 -11.27 -6.53
C GLY A 59 22.84 -12.67 -7.14
N LYS A 60 22.62 -13.72 -6.35
CA LYS A 60 22.64 -15.11 -6.86
C LYS A 60 21.57 -15.38 -7.91
N LEU A 61 20.37 -14.80 -7.76
CA LEU A 61 19.30 -14.94 -8.76
C LEU A 61 19.69 -14.23 -10.07
N VAL A 62 20.31 -13.05 -9.98
CA VAL A 62 20.85 -12.32 -11.14
C VAL A 62 21.94 -13.14 -11.83
N ASP A 63 22.92 -13.67 -11.08
CA ASP A 63 24.00 -14.50 -11.62
C ASP A 63 23.45 -15.73 -12.36
N GLN A 64 22.42 -16.38 -11.81
CA GLN A 64 21.76 -17.53 -12.43
C GLN A 64 21.05 -17.15 -13.73
N ALA A 65 20.38 -16.00 -13.77
CA ALA A 65 19.70 -15.50 -14.96
C ALA A 65 20.68 -15.03 -16.04
N GLU A 66 21.84 -14.46 -15.68
CA GLU A 66 22.89 -14.17 -16.66
C GLU A 66 23.52 -15.45 -17.21
N ALA A 67 23.77 -16.44 -16.35
CA ALA A 67 24.33 -17.73 -16.74
C ALA A 67 23.42 -18.54 -17.67
N SER A 68 22.09 -18.33 -17.62
CA SER A 68 21.15 -18.93 -18.59
C SER A 68 21.23 -18.29 -19.98
N GLY A 69 21.79 -17.08 -20.08
CA GLY A 69 21.85 -16.30 -21.33
C GLY A 69 20.62 -15.44 -21.61
N GLU A 70 19.59 -15.51 -20.76
CA GLU A 70 18.32 -14.77 -20.93
C GLU A 70 18.39 -13.35 -20.35
N LEU A 71 19.30 -13.10 -19.39
CA LEU A 71 19.53 -11.78 -18.80
C LEU A 71 20.88 -11.20 -19.24
N LYS A 72 20.90 -9.89 -19.50
CA LYS A 72 22.12 -9.09 -19.63
C LYS A 72 22.10 -7.98 -18.59
N VAL A 73 23.13 -7.89 -17.76
CA VAL A 73 23.22 -6.84 -16.73
C VAL A 73 24.16 -5.73 -17.17
N PHE A 74 23.70 -4.48 -17.02
CA PHE A 74 24.47 -3.28 -17.31
C PHE A 74 24.61 -2.44 -16.04
N GLN A 75 25.57 -2.78 -15.18
CA GLN A 75 25.85 -1.98 -13.98
C GLN A 75 26.44 -0.60 -14.36
N ASN A 76 26.30 0.38 -13.46
CA ASN A 76 26.75 1.77 -13.68
C ASN A 76 26.23 2.35 -15.01
N THR A 77 24.97 2.06 -15.33
CA THR A 77 24.30 2.48 -16.57
C THR A 77 22.97 3.13 -16.18
N GLU A 78 23.04 4.39 -15.78
CA GLU A 78 21.88 5.16 -15.35
C GLU A 78 20.86 5.30 -16.49
N ALA A 79 19.58 5.02 -16.21
CA ALA A 79 18.47 5.35 -17.08
C ALA A 79 18.16 6.85 -16.95
N THR A 80 18.30 7.59 -18.04
CA THR A 80 18.18 9.05 -18.08
C THR A 80 16.89 9.52 -18.77
N GLY A 81 16.17 8.61 -19.42
CA GLY A 81 14.93 8.93 -20.13
C GLY A 81 14.18 7.69 -20.62
N LEU A 82 12.90 7.86 -20.93
CA LEU A 82 12.04 6.85 -21.54
C LEU A 82 11.57 7.37 -22.90
N LYS A 83 11.79 6.60 -23.97
CA LYS A 83 11.22 6.92 -25.29
C LYS A 83 9.83 6.34 -25.38
N ILE A 84 8.85 7.22 -25.51
CA ILE A 84 7.44 6.89 -25.66
C ILE A 84 6.95 7.46 -26.98
N ALA A 85 6.32 6.62 -27.80
CA ALA A 85 5.66 7.02 -29.03
C ALA A 85 4.25 6.46 -29.03
N GLU A 86 3.27 7.28 -29.41
CA GLU A 86 1.85 6.87 -29.50
C GLU A 86 1.33 6.23 -28.19
N GLY A 87 1.80 6.74 -27.04
CA GLY A 87 1.42 6.24 -25.72
C GLY A 87 2.02 4.87 -25.34
N ARG A 88 3.01 4.36 -26.08
CA ARG A 88 3.69 3.09 -25.82
C ARG A 88 5.20 3.28 -25.64
N ILE A 89 5.79 2.52 -24.71
CA ILE A 89 7.24 2.41 -24.53
C ILE A 89 7.89 1.88 -25.82
N GLN A 90 9.05 2.44 -26.15
CA GLN A 90 9.88 2.01 -27.28
C GLN A 90 11.34 1.75 -26.88
N ALA A 91 11.85 2.49 -25.89
CA ALA A 91 13.22 2.35 -25.43
C ALA A 91 13.48 3.03 -24.08
N VAL A 92 14.58 2.65 -23.46
CA VAL A 92 15.20 3.37 -22.33
C VAL A 92 16.44 4.09 -22.83
N GLU A 93 16.53 5.39 -22.58
CA GLU A 93 17.75 6.17 -22.77
C GLU A 93 18.64 6.02 -21.54
N THR A 94 19.92 5.75 -21.76
CA THR A 94 20.88 5.59 -20.68
C THR A 94 22.13 6.42 -20.92
N SER A 95 22.92 6.61 -19.87
CA SER A 95 24.26 7.21 -19.91
C SER A 95 25.24 6.52 -20.89
N ARG A 96 24.93 5.31 -21.37
CA ARG A 96 25.80 4.51 -22.26
C ARG A 96 25.15 4.17 -23.61
N GLY A 97 24.03 4.81 -23.94
CA GLY A 97 23.29 4.59 -25.17
C GLY A 97 21.83 4.20 -24.93
N THR A 98 21.07 4.04 -26.01
CA THR A 98 19.65 3.67 -25.95
C THR A 98 19.48 2.16 -26.05
N ILE A 99 18.63 1.59 -25.21
CA ILE A 99 18.22 0.18 -25.25
C ILE A 99 16.78 0.14 -25.73
N ALA A 100 16.53 -0.44 -26.92
CA ALA A 100 15.19 -0.66 -27.42
C ALA A 100 14.47 -1.73 -26.57
N ALA A 101 13.20 -1.51 -26.25
CA ALA A 101 12.41 -2.40 -25.42
C ALA A 101 10.92 -2.21 -25.69
N ASP A 102 10.18 -3.32 -25.82
CA ASP A 102 8.72 -3.31 -25.94
C ASP A 102 8.03 -3.18 -24.57
N ALA A 103 8.74 -3.58 -23.50
CA ALA A 103 8.31 -3.42 -22.12
C ALA A 103 9.49 -2.99 -21.23
N VAL A 104 9.19 -2.13 -20.25
CA VAL A 104 10.13 -1.64 -19.24
C VAL A 104 9.49 -1.79 -17.87
N VAL A 105 10.18 -2.46 -16.95
CA VAL A 105 9.75 -2.59 -15.55
C VAL A 105 10.63 -1.72 -14.67
N VAL A 106 10.00 -0.81 -13.93
CA VAL A 106 10.66 0.08 -12.98
C VAL A 106 10.68 -0.60 -11.61
N CYS A 107 11.86 -1.06 -11.21
CA CYS A 107 12.18 -1.64 -9.90
C CYS A 107 13.28 -0.82 -9.20
N ALA A 108 13.16 0.51 -9.24
CA ALA A 108 14.17 1.47 -8.82
C ALA A 108 13.99 1.95 -7.37
N GLY A 109 13.02 1.44 -6.62
CA GLY A 109 12.83 1.72 -5.20
C GLY A 109 12.74 3.23 -4.93
N LEU A 110 13.67 3.75 -4.12
CA LEU A 110 13.70 5.17 -3.73
C LEU A 110 13.64 6.14 -4.93
N TRP A 111 14.12 5.72 -6.09
CA TRP A 111 14.15 6.52 -7.33
C TRP A 111 12.99 6.24 -8.29
N GLY A 112 12.13 5.25 -8.01
CA GLY A 112 11.05 4.84 -8.92
C GLY A 112 10.12 5.99 -9.35
N ARG A 113 9.86 6.92 -8.43
CA ARG A 113 9.08 8.14 -8.71
C ARG A 113 9.75 9.04 -9.76
N LEU A 114 11.08 9.18 -9.74
CA LEU A 114 11.79 9.99 -10.76
C LEU A 114 11.72 9.33 -12.13
N VAL A 115 11.80 8.00 -12.19
CA VAL A 115 11.66 7.25 -13.45
C VAL A 115 10.25 7.40 -14.01
N ALA A 116 9.22 7.32 -13.18
CA ALA A 116 7.83 7.59 -13.61
C ALA A 116 7.64 9.01 -14.16
N GLN A 117 8.31 10.00 -13.58
CA GLN A 117 8.29 11.39 -14.07
C GLN A 117 8.88 11.53 -15.48
N MET A 118 9.77 10.63 -15.92
CA MET A 118 10.25 10.58 -17.30
C MET A 118 9.13 10.22 -18.30
N ALA A 119 8.07 9.54 -17.85
CA ALA A 119 6.84 9.27 -18.62
C ALA A 119 5.77 10.37 -18.45
N GLY A 120 6.08 11.44 -17.71
CA GLY A 120 5.12 12.48 -17.33
C GLY A 120 4.00 11.97 -16.41
N GLU A 121 4.33 11.00 -15.56
CA GLU A 121 3.48 10.45 -14.51
C GLU A 121 4.09 10.77 -13.14
N ASP A 122 3.30 10.70 -12.07
CA ASP A 122 3.81 10.79 -10.71
C ASP A 122 3.28 9.62 -9.88
N LEU A 123 4.19 8.95 -9.18
CA LEU A 123 3.86 7.80 -8.33
C LEU A 123 3.59 8.30 -6.90
N PRO A 124 2.46 7.92 -6.28
CA PRO A 124 2.13 8.24 -4.89
C PRO A 124 2.99 7.55 -3.82
N ILE A 125 4.31 7.72 -3.93
CA ILE A 125 5.35 7.12 -3.11
C ILE A 125 6.35 8.19 -2.65
N MET A 126 6.93 8.02 -1.46
CA MET A 126 7.97 8.89 -0.93
C MET A 126 9.00 8.09 -0.12
N PRO A 127 10.31 8.37 -0.31
CA PRO A 127 11.32 8.03 0.69
C PRO A 127 11.03 8.68 2.05
N VAL A 128 11.33 7.96 3.12
CA VAL A 128 11.26 8.43 4.50
C VAL A 128 12.43 7.87 5.30
N ASP A 129 12.97 8.69 6.20
CA ASP A 129 13.99 8.26 7.15
C ASP A 129 13.44 7.18 8.10
N HIS A 130 14.23 6.14 8.27
CA HIS A 130 14.01 5.04 9.21
C HIS A 130 15.28 4.83 10.04
N PRO A 131 15.31 5.32 11.29
CA PRO A 131 16.42 5.09 12.19
C PRO A 131 16.70 3.61 12.41
N LEU A 132 17.93 3.21 12.10
CA LEU A 132 18.50 1.90 12.39
C LEU A 132 19.70 2.12 13.30
N SER A 133 19.59 1.69 14.55
CA SER A 133 20.63 1.83 15.57
C SER A 133 21.24 0.49 15.94
N PHE A 134 22.55 0.50 16.12
CA PHE A 134 23.31 -0.68 16.51
C PHE A 134 23.99 -0.47 17.86
N PHE A 135 24.00 -1.52 18.67
CA PHE A 135 24.55 -1.51 20.02
C PHE A 135 25.51 -2.68 20.18
N GLY A 136 26.67 -2.46 20.78
CA GLY A 136 27.64 -3.53 20.95
C GLY A 136 28.91 -3.13 21.70
N PRO A 137 29.89 -4.05 21.79
CA PRO A 137 29.84 -5.42 21.25
C PRO A 137 28.87 -6.33 22.02
N TYR A 138 28.33 -7.35 21.36
CA TYR A 138 27.45 -8.36 21.95
C TYR A 138 27.96 -9.77 21.65
N GLU A 139 28.59 -10.42 22.64
CA GLU A 139 29.38 -11.65 22.42
C GLU A 139 28.64 -12.96 22.80
N GLU A 140 27.38 -12.90 23.21
CA GLU A 140 26.60 -14.06 23.70
C GLU A 140 26.61 -15.26 22.73
N PHE A 141 26.69 -15.00 21.43
CA PHE A 141 26.66 -16.03 20.38
C PHE A 141 28.04 -16.30 19.74
N ALA A 142 29.13 -15.85 20.34
CA ALA A 142 30.48 -16.06 19.82
C ALA A 142 30.83 -17.55 19.65
N GLY A 143 31.31 -17.91 18.46
CA GLY A 143 31.69 -19.28 18.10
C GLY A 143 30.52 -20.21 17.74
N THR A 144 29.28 -19.70 17.67
CA THR A 144 28.10 -20.50 17.32
C THR A 144 27.80 -20.54 15.82
N GLY A 145 28.32 -19.60 15.04
CA GLY A 145 28.03 -19.40 13.63
C GLY A 145 26.59 -18.98 13.32
N LYS A 146 25.80 -18.59 14.34
CA LYS A 146 24.42 -18.15 14.16
C LYS A 146 24.36 -16.73 13.56
N GLU A 147 23.45 -16.50 12.62
CA GLU A 147 23.16 -15.16 12.07
C GLU A 147 22.16 -14.37 12.95
N ILE A 148 21.33 -15.08 13.71
CA ILE A 148 20.50 -14.57 14.80
C ILE A 148 20.44 -15.64 15.89
N GLY A 149 20.49 -15.24 17.15
CA GLY A 149 20.44 -16.13 18.28
C GLY A 149 19.07 -16.22 18.93
N TYR A 150 18.30 -15.13 18.90
CA TYR A 150 16.91 -15.07 19.37
C TYR A 150 15.92 -14.76 18.23
N PRO A 151 14.61 -14.98 18.44
CA PRO A 151 13.58 -14.59 17.47
C PRO A 151 13.53 -13.07 17.26
N LEU A 152 13.01 -12.66 16.10
CA LEU A 152 12.76 -11.24 15.81
C LEU A 152 11.69 -10.68 16.76
N LEU A 153 11.98 -9.55 17.42
CA LEU A 153 11.06 -8.86 18.31
C LEU A 153 10.44 -7.65 17.62
N ARG A 154 9.11 -7.55 17.65
CA ARG A 154 8.40 -6.30 17.30
C ARG A 154 7.76 -5.73 18.53
N ASP A 155 8.26 -4.57 18.97
CA ASP A 155 7.65 -3.77 20.01
C ASP A 155 6.82 -2.65 19.38
N GLN A 156 5.62 -3.02 18.93
CA GLN A 156 4.75 -2.07 18.24
C GLN A 156 4.22 -0.98 19.18
N GLY A 157 4.26 -1.18 20.51
CA GLY A 157 3.84 -0.15 21.47
C GLY A 157 4.78 1.04 21.54
N ASN A 158 6.07 0.81 21.26
CA ASN A 158 7.11 1.84 21.11
C ASN A 158 7.47 2.11 19.63
N SER A 159 6.65 1.63 18.69
CA SER A 159 6.87 1.75 17.24
C SER A 159 8.26 1.28 16.79
N ALA A 160 8.73 0.18 17.39
CA ALA A 160 10.08 -0.33 17.18
C ALA A 160 10.12 -1.84 16.90
N TYR A 161 11.28 -2.31 16.47
CA TYR A 161 11.65 -3.71 16.41
C TYR A 161 13.10 -3.90 16.80
N LEU A 162 13.44 -5.12 17.22
CA LEU A 162 14.77 -5.46 17.70
C LEU A 162 15.17 -6.86 17.23
N ARG A 163 16.46 -7.03 16.98
CA ARG A 163 17.09 -8.34 16.79
C ARG A 163 18.55 -8.31 17.25
N ASP A 164 19.06 -9.45 17.68
CA ASP A 164 20.51 -9.64 17.72
C ASP A 164 21.03 -9.95 16.32
N THR A 165 22.32 -9.72 16.07
CA THR A 165 22.98 -10.04 14.80
C THR A 165 23.82 -11.33 14.87
N GLY A 166 23.64 -12.12 15.92
CA GLY A 166 24.28 -13.42 16.08
C GLY A 166 25.78 -13.37 16.41
N ASP A 167 26.49 -14.40 15.97
CA ASP A 167 27.92 -14.61 16.22
C ASP A 167 28.77 -13.49 15.59
N PRO A 168 29.66 -12.80 16.34
CA PRO A 168 30.57 -11.77 15.82
C PRO A 168 31.38 -12.12 14.56
N THR A 169 31.51 -13.40 14.23
CA THR A 169 32.20 -13.87 13.01
C THR A 169 31.33 -13.91 11.76
N THR A 170 30.01 -13.73 11.87
CA THR A 170 29.12 -13.56 10.71
C THR A 170 29.25 -12.17 10.11
N ALA A 171 28.60 -11.94 8.97
CA ALA A 171 28.73 -10.69 8.21
C ALA A 171 28.27 -9.43 9.00
N GLU A 172 27.37 -9.60 9.96
CA GLU A 172 26.80 -8.50 10.76
C GLU A 172 26.95 -8.69 12.26
N GLY A 173 27.64 -9.75 12.64
CA GLY A 173 27.67 -10.30 13.97
C GLY A 173 28.04 -9.35 15.08
N GLY A 174 27.65 -9.74 16.30
CA GLY A 174 28.19 -9.14 17.51
C GLY A 174 27.55 -7.82 17.92
N GLN A 175 26.30 -7.57 17.50
CA GLN A 175 25.55 -6.37 17.84
C GLN A 175 24.08 -6.69 18.14
N ILE A 176 23.41 -5.74 18.78
CA ILE A 176 21.95 -5.65 18.84
C ILE A 176 21.52 -4.54 17.90
N GLU A 177 20.58 -4.84 17.00
CA GLU A 177 19.97 -3.88 16.10
C GLU A 177 18.59 -3.48 16.63
N TRP A 178 18.34 -2.18 16.70
CA TRP A 178 17.06 -1.59 17.06
C TRP A 178 16.61 -0.63 15.96
N GLY A 179 15.47 -0.93 15.36
CA GLY A 179 14.85 -0.10 14.32
C GLY A 179 13.60 0.61 14.86
N TYR A 180 13.44 1.88 14.49
CA TYR A 180 12.34 2.72 14.97
C TYR A 180 11.56 3.36 13.81
N TYR A 181 10.23 3.39 13.90
CA TYR A 181 9.37 4.15 13.01
C TYR A 181 8.86 5.39 13.75
N GLU A 182 9.27 6.56 13.25
CA GLU A 182 8.95 7.87 13.83
C GLU A 182 7.43 8.13 13.94
N GLU A 183 6.95 8.32 15.17
CA GLU A 183 5.52 8.43 15.49
C GLU A 183 5.00 9.87 15.41
N LYS A 184 5.87 10.89 15.50
CA LYS A 184 5.46 12.29 15.68
C LYS A 184 5.77 13.15 14.46
N ASP A 185 7.00 13.07 13.96
CA ASP A 185 7.48 13.94 12.88
C ASP A 185 8.33 13.17 11.84
N PRO A 186 7.68 12.31 11.02
CA PRO A 186 8.38 11.51 10.03
C PRO A 186 9.04 12.40 8.96
N ARG A 187 10.32 12.14 8.71
CA ARG A 187 11.16 12.93 7.80
C ARG A 187 11.12 12.35 6.40
N LEU A 188 10.18 12.84 5.61
CA LEU A 188 10.10 12.51 4.18
C LEU A 188 11.23 13.20 3.41
N VAL A 189 11.81 12.48 2.45
CA VAL A 189 12.84 13.01 1.54
C VAL A 189 12.33 12.85 0.11
N HIS A 190 12.33 13.95 -0.67
CA HIS A 190 11.98 13.80 -2.08
C HIS A 190 13.13 13.08 -2.81
N PRO A 191 12.87 12.13 -3.73
CA PRO A 191 13.91 11.36 -4.41
C PRO A 191 15.01 12.18 -5.10
N LYS A 192 14.67 13.39 -5.58
CA LYS A 192 15.61 14.34 -6.20
C LYS A 192 16.66 14.90 -5.23
N ASP A 193 16.38 14.85 -3.93
CA ASP A 193 17.21 15.38 -2.85
C ASP A 193 18.03 14.26 -2.17
N LEU A 194 18.03 13.05 -2.76
CA LEU A 194 18.85 11.93 -2.32
C LEU A 194 20.30 12.17 -2.71
N LEU A 195 21.21 11.81 -1.81
CA LEU A 195 22.64 11.97 -2.01
C LEU A 195 23.15 10.94 -3.02
N GLU A 196 24.06 11.36 -3.88
CA GLU A 196 24.77 10.48 -4.79
C GLU A 196 25.92 9.74 -4.10
N LYS A 197 26.43 8.72 -4.78
CA LYS A 197 27.58 7.95 -4.30
C LYS A 197 28.80 8.85 -4.12
N GLY A 198 29.29 8.95 -2.89
CA GLY A 198 30.48 9.74 -2.54
C GLY A 198 30.20 11.15 -2.04
N GLU A 199 28.94 11.61 -2.03
CA GLU A 199 28.55 12.87 -1.40
C GLU A 199 28.49 12.77 0.14
N SER A 200 28.33 11.55 0.66
CA SER A 200 28.53 11.23 2.07
C SER A 200 29.37 9.97 2.24
N HIS A 201 29.70 9.64 3.49
CA HIS A 201 30.36 8.38 3.83
C HIS A 201 29.40 7.18 3.78
N TRP A 202 28.10 7.44 3.68
CA TRP A 202 27.05 6.44 3.56
C TRP A 202 26.73 6.09 2.10
N SER A 203 25.99 5.00 1.89
CA SER A 203 25.37 4.73 0.60
C SER A 203 24.22 5.71 0.31
N PRO A 204 23.80 5.90 -0.96
CA PRO A 204 22.68 6.77 -1.32
C PRO A 204 21.34 6.50 -0.60
N SER A 205 21.15 5.29 -0.06
CA SER A 205 19.97 4.90 0.70
C SER A 205 20.09 5.12 2.21
N GLN A 206 21.10 5.87 2.66
CA GLN A 206 21.44 6.06 4.07
C GLN A 206 21.80 7.52 4.32
N ARG A 207 21.42 8.02 5.50
CA ARG A 207 21.61 9.40 5.95
C ARG A 207 22.09 9.41 7.39
N ASP A 208 22.66 10.53 7.82
CA ASP A 208 23.12 10.68 9.20
C ASP A 208 21.95 10.57 10.20
N LEU A 209 22.21 9.89 11.31
CA LEU A 209 21.31 9.74 12.43
C LEU A 209 21.93 10.39 13.67
N GLU A 210 21.33 11.47 14.12
CA GLU A 210 21.66 12.09 15.39
C GLU A 210 20.88 11.39 16.51
N LEU A 211 21.54 11.10 17.63
CA LEU A 211 20.93 10.38 18.76
C LEU A 211 19.70 11.12 19.30
N GLU A 212 19.71 12.45 19.26
CA GLU A 212 18.59 13.31 19.70
C GLU A 212 17.31 13.04 18.91
N GLN A 213 17.39 12.51 17.69
CA GLN A 213 16.20 12.14 16.89
C GLN A 213 15.46 10.94 17.48
N ILE A 214 16.14 10.11 18.27
CA ILE A 214 15.60 8.83 18.76
C ILE A 214 15.73 8.64 20.26
N ILE A 215 16.32 9.58 21.01
CA ILE A 215 16.63 9.34 22.41
C ILE A 215 15.37 9.07 23.26
N GLU A 216 14.29 9.82 23.06
CA GLU A 216 13.01 9.61 23.76
C GLU A 216 12.41 8.21 23.48
N PRO A 217 12.20 7.77 22.22
CA PRO A 217 11.72 6.41 21.96
C PRO A 217 12.72 5.33 22.37
N LEU A 218 14.02 5.59 22.31
CA LEU A 218 15.05 4.64 22.74
C LEU A 218 15.03 4.43 24.26
N GLU A 219 14.86 5.48 25.06
CA GLU A 219 14.70 5.37 26.52
C GLU A 219 13.50 4.48 26.88
N ARG A 220 12.36 4.64 26.18
CA ARG A 220 11.20 3.74 26.36
C ARG A 220 11.51 2.30 25.96
N ALA A 221 12.28 2.09 24.89
CA ALA A 221 12.69 0.76 24.46
C ALA A 221 13.67 0.11 25.46
N MET A 222 14.50 0.87 26.16
CA MET A 222 15.39 0.37 27.22
C MET A 222 14.59 -0.15 28.43
N GLU A 223 13.41 0.40 28.73
CA GLU A 223 12.54 -0.16 29.79
C GLU A 223 12.06 -1.57 29.46
N LEU A 224 11.74 -1.85 28.19
CA LEU A 224 11.35 -3.19 27.76
C LEU A 224 12.57 -4.10 27.52
N THR A 225 13.66 -3.57 26.99
CA THR A 225 14.86 -4.32 26.59
C THR A 225 16.14 -3.66 27.14
N PRO A 226 16.47 -3.88 28.43
CA PRO A 226 17.55 -3.16 29.13
C PRO A 226 18.94 -3.28 28.51
N ILE A 227 19.19 -4.37 27.77
CA ILE A 227 20.45 -4.58 27.06
C ILE A 227 20.83 -3.41 26.13
N LEU A 228 19.83 -2.66 25.61
CA LEU A 228 20.06 -1.45 24.81
C LEU A 228 20.75 -0.32 25.59
N GLY A 229 20.53 -0.23 26.91
CA GLY A 229 21.17 0.74 27.80
C GLY A 229 22.47 0.24 28.42
N GLU A 230 22.65 -1.09 28.47
CA GLU A 230 23.88 -1.73 28.97
C GLU A 230 25.00 -1.71 27.92
N LEU A 231 24.63 -1.84 26.64
CA LEU A 231 25.55 -1.79 25.51
C LEU A 231 25.79 -0.34 25.04
N GLY A 232 26.95 -0.10 24.45
CA GLY A 232 27.26 1.20 23.84
C GLY A 232 26.56 1.38 22.50
N TRP A 233 25.95 2.56 22.28
CA TRP A 233 25.43 2.96 20.96
C TRP A 233 26.58 3.13 19.98
N ASN A 234 26.49 2.45 18.84
CA ASN A 234 27.52 2.44 17.81
C ASN A 234 27.18 3.46 16.72
N GLU A 235 27.61 4.70 16.95
CA GLU A 235 27.40 5.83 16.03
C GLU A 235 27.87 5.52 14.59
N ARG A 236 28.98 4.79 14.42
CA ARG A 236 29.54 4.46 13.09
C ARG A 236 28.70 3.47 12.28
N HIS A 237 27.81 2.74 12.93
CA HIS A 237 26.95 1.75 12.27
C HIS A 237 25.49 2.18 12.29
N SER A 238 25.15 3.21 13.07
CA SER A 238 23.78 3.70 13.22
C SER A 238 23.50 4.80 12.20
N PHE A 239 22.40 4.70 11.49
CA PHE A 239 22.06 5.61 10.37
C PHE A 239 20.54 5.73 10.19
N ASN A 240 20.11 6.78 9.50
CA ASN A 240 18.77 6.88 8.96
C ASN A 240 18.74 6.12 7.63
N GLY A 241 18.20 4.91 7.63
CA GLY A 241 17.96 4.15 6.41
C GLY A 241 16.77 4.74 5.67
N LEU A 242 16.83 4.86 4.36
CA LEU A 242 15.69 5.30 3.57
C LEU A 242 14.84 4.10 3.20
N LEU A 243 13.57 4.11 3.61
CA LEU A 243 12.53 3.23 3.11
C LEU A 243 11.51 4.03 2.31
N GLN A 244 10.60 3.34 1.65
CA GLN A 244 9.59 3.97 0.81
C GLN A 244 8.19 3.70 1.39
N VAL A 245 7.42 4.77 1.57
CA VAL A 245 6.01 4.72 1.95
C VAL A 245 5.15 5.12 0.76
N THR A 246 3.88 4.71 0.78
CA THR A 246 2.89 5.07 -0.24
C THR A 246 1.71 5.82 0.37
N ALA A 247 0.90 6.44 -0.48
CA ALA A 247 -0.26 7.24 -0.06
C ALA A 247 -1.37 6.45 0.66
N ASP A 248 -1.32 5.12 0.65
CA ASP A 248 -2.28 4.23 1.32
C ASP A 248 -1.65 3.03 2.06
N GLY A 249 -0.33 2.84 1.98
CA GLY A 249 0.40 1.76 2.64
C GLY A 249 0.61 0.49 1.78
N GLY A 250 -0.06 0.37 0.62
CA GLY A 250 0.18 -0.72 -0.33
C GLY A 250 1.27 -0.39 -1.35
N PRO A 251 2.02 -1.37 -1.89
CA PRO A 251 2.99 -1.13 -2.97
C PRO A 251 2.31 -0.62 -4.24
N SER A 252 3.09 -0.11 -5.19
CA SER A 252 2.61 0.34 -6.51
C SER A 252 3.09 -0.63 -7.59
N ILE A 253 2.21 -1.55 -7.98
CA ILE A 253 2.49 -2.67 -8.88
C ILE A 253 1.58 -2.59 -10.12
N GLY A 254 2.09 -2.93 -11.30
CA GLY A 254 1.28 -3.09 -12.51
C GLY A 254 1.66 -2.17 -13.66
N GLU A 255 0.92 -2.28 -14.78
CA GLU A 255 1.14 -1.44 -15.97
C GLU A 255 0.71 0.00 -15.69
N SER A 256 1.49 0.95 -16.17
CA SER A 256 1.14 2.37 -16.15
C SER A 256 -0.27 2.58 -16.73
N PRO A 257 -1.14 3.37 -16.08
CA PRO A 257 -2.42 3.77 -16.65
C PRO A 257 -2.28 4.66 -17.90
N LYS A 258 -1.15 5.35 -18.07
CA LYS A 258 -0.94 6.32 -19.15
C LYS A 258 -0.08 5.77 -20.30
N THR A 259 0.85 4.86 -20.02
CA THR A 259 1.88 4.42 -20.96
C THR A 259 1.90 2.90 -21.12
N ARG A 260 1.54 2.39 -22.30
CA ARG A 260 1.61 0.94 -22.59
C ARG A 260 3.04 0.42 -22.54
N GLY A 261 3.22 -0.76 -21.97
CA GLY A 261 4.52 -1.41 -21.82
C GLY A 261 5.42 -0.82 -20.73
N LEU A 262 4.98 0.22 -20.00
CA LEU A 262 5.67 0.68 -18.80
C LEU A 262 5.04 0.03 -17.58
N TRP A 263 5.83 -0.64 -16.76
CA TRP A 263 5.37 -1.37 -15.58
C TRP A 263 6.11 -0.89 -14.35
N TYR A 264 5.45 -0.94 -13.19
CA TYR A 264 6.04 -0.54 -11.92
C TYR A 264 6.02 -1.71 -10.93
N ALA A 265 7.08 -1.79 -10.12
CA ALA A 265 7.20 -2.70 -8.99
C ALA A 265 7.86 -1.96 -7.82
N GLU A 266 7.13 -1.00 -7.26
CA GLU A 266 7.66 0.02 -6.37
C GLU A 266 7.09 -0.03 -4.95
N ALA A 267 7.85 0.47 -3.98
CA ALA A 267 7.52 0.45 -2.54
C ALA A 267 7.29 -0.95 -1.97
N VAL A 268 8.16 -1.89 -2.32
CA VAL A 268 8.08 -3.31 -1.94
C VAL A 268 8.99 -3.59 -0.75
N TRP A 269 8.44 -4.15 0.34
CA TRP A 269 9.24 -4.63 1.46
C TRP A 269 10.05 -5.86 1.07
N VAL A 270 11.23 -6.05 1.67
CA VAL A 270 12.10 -7.22 1.40
C VAL A 270 11.35 -8.55 1.53
N LYS A 271 10.48 -8.69 2.55
CA LYS A 271 9.68 -9.90 2.78
C LYS A 271 8.70 -10.21 1.64
N ASP A 272 8.26 -9.19 0.90
CA ASP A 272 7.23 -9.29 -0.14
C ASP A 272 7.84 -9.45 -1.53
N GLY A 273 9.15 -9.19 -1.69
CA GLY A 273 9.85 -9.17 -2.98
C GLY A 273 9.55 -10.37 -3.89
N PRO A 274 9.76 -11.63 -3.45
CA PRO A 274 9.48 -12.80 -4.27
C PRO A 274 8.01 -12.95 -4.65
N GLY A 275 7.08 -12.64 -3.72
CA GLY A 275 5.64 -12.72 -3.97
C GLY A 275 5.17 -11.67 -4.98
N VAL A 276 5.65 -10.43 -4.83
CA VAL A 276 5.37 -9.34 -5.78
C VAL A 276 5.94 -9.66 -7.16
N ALA A 277 7.15 -10.23 -7.24
CA ALA A 277 7.74 -10.62 -8.52
C ALA A 277 6.87 -11.67 -9.24
N LYS A 278 6.35 -12.68 -8.51
CA LYS A 278 5.42 -13.67 -9.07
C LYS A 278 4.14 -13.01 -9.59
N VAL A 279 3.49 -12.17 -8.78
CA VAL A 279 2.26 -11.46 -9.17
C VAL A 279 2.49 -10.60 -10.41
N LEU A 280 3.57 -9.83 -10.45
CA LEU A 280 3.89 -8.98 -11.59
C LEU A 280 4.15 -9.79 -12.86
N VAL A 281 4.90 -10.88 -12.76
CA VAL A 281 5.18 -11.75 -13.92
C VAL A 281 3.87 -12.32 -14.47
N ASP A 282 2.98 -12.83 -13.61
CA ASP A 282 1.68 -13.36 -14.04
C ASP A 282 0.85 -12.28 -14.76
N MET A 283 0.82 -11.05 -14.22
CA MET A 283 0.15 -9.93 -14.91
C MET A 283 0.75 -9.62 -16.28
N MET A 284 2.08 -9.71 -16.42
CA MET A 284 2.78 -9.40 -17.67
C MET A 284 2.68 -10.50 -18.72
N THR A 285 2.68 -11.77 -18.31
CA THR A 285 2.70 -12.92 -19.23
C THR A 285 1.31 -13.47 -19.50
N ASP A 286 0.49 -13.56 -18.45
CA ASP A 286 -0.80 -14.24 -18.49
C ASP A 286 -1.95 -13.22 -18.50
N GLY A 287 -1.70 -11.96 -18.12
CA GLY A 287 -2.71 -10.90 -18.07
C GLY A 287 -3.58 -10.93 -16.81
N VAL A 288 -3.40 -11.93 -15.95
CA VAL A 288 -4.10 -12.12 -14.68
C VAL A 288 -3.14 -12.75 -13.68
N ALA A 289 -3.29 -12.41 -12.40
CA ALA A 289 -2.54 -13.04 -11.31
C ALA A 289 -3.49 -13.87 -10.44
N GLU A 290 -2.95 -14.94 -9.82
CA GLU A 290 -3.73 -15.81 -8.92
C GLU A 290 -4.25 -15.04 -7.69
N MET A 291 -3.51 -14.02 -7.24
CA MET A 291 -3.84 -13.19 -6.09
C MET A 291 -4.56 -11.91 -6.54
N ASP A 292 -5.54 -11.46 -5.76
CA ASP A 292 -6.19 -10.17 -5.99
C ASP A 292 -5.19 -9.01 -5.90
N ILE A 293 -5.11 -8.24 -6.98
CA ILE A 293 -4.19 -7.12 -7.14
C ILE A 293 -4.80 -5.77 -6.78
N ASN A 294 -6.10 -5.70 -6.46
CA ASN A 294 -6.85 -4.44 -6.27
C ASN A 294 -6.08 -3.41 -5.43
N SER A 295 -5.61 -3.84 -4.26
CA SER A 295 -4.95 -2.96 -3.29
C SER A 295 -3.51 -2.54 -3.67
N ILE A 296 -2.92 -3.17 -4.69
CA ILE A 296 -1.53 -2.94 -5.11
C ILE A 296 -1.42 -2.37 -6.52
N ASP A 297 -2.48 -2.46 -7.32
CA ASP A 297 -2.53 -1.97 -8.70
C ASP A 297 -2.29 -0.44 -8.71
N ILE A 298 -1.37 0.03 -9.55
CA ILE A 298 -1.10 1.45 -9.73
C ILE A 298 -2.31 2.23 -10.26
N ALA A 299 -3.22 1.58 -10.97
CA ALA A 299 -4.45 2.17 -11.48
C ALA A 299 -5.50 2.44 -10.38
N ARG A 300 -5.28 2.02 -9.12
CA ARG A 300 -6.15 2.40 -8.00
C ARG A 300 -6.14 3.90 -7.71
N TYR A 301 -5.06 4.59 -8.08
CA TYR A 301 -4.95 6.03 -7.92
C TYR A 301 -5.48 6.75 -9.14
N TYR A 302 -6.49 7.58 -8.91
CA TYR A 302 -6.94 8.55 -9.89
C TYR A 302 -5.91 9.66 -10.12
N PRO A 303 -5.97 10.39 -11.25
CA PRO A 303 -5.05 11.49 -11.55
C PRO A 303 -4.91 12.56 -10.46
N MET A 304 -6.00 12.96 -9.80
CA MET A 304 -5.93 14.01 -8.76
C MET A 304 -5.26 13.54 -7.45
N GLN A 305 -5.11 12.23 -7.24
CA GLN A 305 -4.35 11.64 -6.13
C GLN A 305 -2.85 11.53 -6.45
N LYS A 306 -2.40 12.07 -7.59
CA LYS A 306 -0.99 12.07 -8.00
C LYS A 306 -0.37 13.46 -7.95
N THR A 307 -1.02 14.44 -7.31
CA THR A 307 -0.45 15.77 -7.12
C THR A 307 0.64 15.75 -6.04
N PRO A 308 1.70 16.57 -6.14
CA PRO A 308 2.78 16.57 -5.15
C PRO A 308 2.33 16.79 -3.71
N GLU A 309 1.32 17.66 -3.50
CA GLU A 309 0.76 17.94 -2.18
C GLU A 309 0.01 16.73 -1.60
N TYR A 310 -0.83 16.07 -2.40
CA TYR A 310 -1.52 14.85 -1.97
C TYR A 310 -0.53 13.74 -1.62
N ILE A 311 0.45 13.49 -2.50
CA ILE A 311 1.46 12.45 -2.31
C ILE A 311 2.23 12.70 -1.01
N ARG A 312 2.74 13.93 -0.81
CA ARG A 312 3.48 14.30 0.41
C ARG A 312 2.60 14.15 1.66
N GLY A 313 1.39 14.70 1.65
CA GLY A 313 0.50 14.68 2.81
C GLY A 313 0.10 13.26 3.22
N ARG A 314 -0.26 12.42 2.24
CA ARG A 314 -0.66 11.04 2.49
C ARG A 314 0.51 10.15 2.90
N CYS A 315 1.65 10.26 2.24
CA CYS A 315 2.85 9.52 2.63
C CYS A 315 3.33 9.91 4.04
N TYR A 316 3.23 11.20 4.40
CA TYR A 316 3.57 11.67 5.75
C TYR A 316 2.67 11.01 6.80
N GLU A 317 1.37 10.95 6.52
CA GLU A 317 0.41 10.31 7.42
C GLU A 317 0.58 8.78 7.49
N SER A 318 0.88 8.12 6.38
CA SER A 318 1.21 6.69 6.37
C SER A 318 2.46 6.39 7.20
N ALA A 319 3.48 7.25 7.14
CA ALA A 319 4.77 7.03 7.80
C ALA A 319 4.66 6.96 9.32
N PHE A 320 3.90 7.87 9.96
CA PHE A 320 3.75 7.83 11.42
C PHE A 320 2.74 6.77 11.92
N LYS A 321 2.00 6.14 11.00
CA LYS A 321 0.97 5.13 11.30
C LYS A 321 1.44 3.69 11.15
N ILE A 322 2.73 3.47 10.86
CA ILE A 322 3.26 2.13 10.53
C ILE A 322 2.98 1.13 11.65
N TYR A 323 3.36 1.43 12.90
CA TYR A 323 3.19 0.53 14.05
C TYR A 323 2.26 1.06 15.16
N ASN A 324 2.34 2.34 15.49
CA ASN A 324 1.67 2.91 16.66
C ASN A 324 1.06 4.29 16.35
N PRO A 325 -0.20 4.57 16.74
CA PRO A 325 -1.16 3.66 17.39
C PRO A 325 -1.67 2.56 16.45
N ALA A 326 -2.28 1.53 17.02
CA ALA A 326 -3.09 0.60 16.22
C ALA A 326 -4.19 1.37 15.46
N VAL A 327 -4.12 1.31 14.13
CA VAL A 327 -5.01 2.07 13.24
C VAL A 327 -6.25 1.24 12.89
N HIS A 328 -7.42 1.83 13.05
CA HIS A 328 -8.68 1.20 12.64
C HIS A 328 -8.72 1.08 11.10
N ASN A 329 -9.23 -0.03 10.56
CA ASN A 329 -9.29 -0.24 9.11
C ASN A 329 -10.14 0.82 8.37
N ARG A 330 -11.10 1.42 9.08
CA ARG A 330 -11.90 2.58 8.62
C ARG A 330 -11.40 3.92 9.13
N GLU A 331 -10.17 4.01 9.67
CA GLU A 331 -9.63 5.30 10.11
C GLU A 331 -9.49 6.23 8.91
N PRO A 332 -10.20 7.38 8.89
CA PRO A 332 -10.03 8.33 7.81
C PRO A 332 -8.64 8.95 7.90
N TYR A 333 -8.09 9.28 6.74
CA TYR A 333 -6.92 10.13 6.68
C TYR A 333 -7.31 11.56 7.03
N THR A 334 -6.38 12.25 7.68
CA THR A 334 -6.46 13.68 8.02
C THR A 334 -5.85 14.54 6.93
N GLN A 335 -4.91 14.00 6.15
CA GLN A 335 -4.26 14.64 5.01
C GLN A 335 -4.90 14.21 3.68
N GLY A 336 -4.74 15.04 2.65
CA GLY A 336 -5.25 14.75 1.30
C GLY A 336 -6.78 14.73 1.20
N ARG A 337 -7.47 15.53 2.04
CA ARG A 337 -8.93 15.63 2.12
C ARG A 337 -9.50 16.72 1.22
N GLY A 338 -10.80 16.66 0.95
CA GLY A 338 -11.53 17.69 0.23
C GLY A 338 -11.21 17.81 -1.26
N LEU A 339 -10.65 16.75 -1.88
CA LEU A 339 -10.33 16.76 -3.31
C LEU A 339 -11.59 16.82 -4.19
N ARG A 340 -12.65 16.12 -3.78
CA ARG A 340 -13.94 16.07 -4.47
C ARG A 340 -15.07 16.29 -3.45
N ARG A 341 -16.02 17.14 -3.84
CA ARG A 341 -17.21 17.46 -3.05
C ARG A 341 -18.43 17.38 -3.95
N SER A 342 -19.50 16.77 -3.44
CA SER A 342 -20.73 16.63 -4.19
C SER A 342 -21.38 18.01 -4.42
N PRO A 343 -22.28 18.16 -5.41
CA PRO A 343 -23.13 19.34 -5.51
C PRO A 343 -23.99 19.61 -4.27
N PHE A 344 -24.19 18.60 -3.41
CA PHE A 344 -24.96 18.67 -2.18
C PHE A 344 -24.10 19.03 -0.95
N TRP A 345 -22.78 19.13 -1.11
CA TRP A 345 -21.82 19.32 -0.02
C TRP A 345 -22.25 20.41 0.99
N GLN A 346 -22.62 21.60 0.51
CA GLN A 346 -23.04 22.69 1.40
C GLN A 346 -24.26 22.31 2.24
N ARG A 347 -25.21 21.57 1.67
CA ARG A 347 -26.41 21.09 2.39
C ARG A 347 -26.07 19.97 3.36
N GLU A 348 -25.17 19.06 2.98
CA GLU A 348 -24.69 17.99 3.85
C GLU A 348 -23.93 18.57 5.06
N GLU A 349 -23.15 19.64 4.88
CA GLU A 349 -22.52 20.39 5.98
C GLU A 349 -23.57 21.07 6.88
N GLU A 350 -24.56 21.76 6.31
CA GLU A 350 -25.65 22.41 7.06
C GLU A 350 -26.47 21.41 7.90
N LEU A 351 -26.59 20.16 7.44
CA LEU A 351 -27.24 19.06 8.16
C LEU A 351 -26.32 18.37 9.21
N GLY A 352 -25.06 18.81 9.32
CA GLY A 352 -24.09 18.23 10.23
C GLY A 352 -23.64 16.82 9.82
N GLY A 353 -23.27 16.65 8.54
CA GLY A 353 -22.79 15.38 8.00
C GLY A 353 -21.56 14.83 8.73
N TYR A 354 -21.59 13.54 9.03
CA TYR A 354 -20.47 12.80 9.59
C TYR A 354 -19.58 12.26 8.47
N PHE A 355 -18.58 13.03 8.04
CA PHE A 355 -17.83 12.77 6.82
C PHE A 355 -16.63 11.83 6.96
N MET A 356 -16.52 10.88 6.04
CA MET A 356 -15.29 10.14 5.73
C MET A 356 -14.94 10.29 4.25
N GLU A 357 -13.72 9.92 3.88
CA GLU A 357 -13.22 10.08 2.52
C GLU A 357 -13.02 8.74 1.81
N LEU A 358 -13.33 8.71 0.51
CA LEU A 358 -13.00 7.61 -0.39
C LEU A 358 -12.75 8.15 -1.81
N ALA A 359 -11.61 7.81 -2.42
CA ALA A 359 -11.24 8.24 -3.78
C ALA A 359 -11.33 9.77 -4.01
N GLY A 360 -10.99 10.54 -2.99
CA GLY A 360 -11.05 12.00 -2.92
C GLY A 360 -12.41 12.58 -2.53
N TRP A 361 -13.49 11.77 -2.51
CA TRP A 361 -14.84 12.23 -2.18
C TRP A 361 -15.07 12.34 -0.68
N GLU A 362 -15.60 13.48 -0.24
CA GLU A 362 -16.15 13.66 1.09
C GLU A 362 -17.57 13.09 1.19
N ARG A 363 -17.77 12.04 1.99
CA ARG A 363 -19.00 11.24 2.06
C ARG A 363 -19.59 11.25 3.46
N ALA A 364 -20.83 11.73 3.61
CA ALA A 364 -21.55 11.66 4.88
C ALA A 364 -21.99 10.22 5.17
N HIS A 365 -21.71 9.74 6.38
CA HIS A 365 -22.15 8.44 6.88
C HIS A 365 -23.43 8.51 7.72
N GLY A 366 -23.88 9.71 8.04
CA GLY A 366 -25.11 10.04 8.77
C GLY A 366 -25.14 11.55 9.03
N TYR A 367 -26.25 12.07 9.55
CA TYR A 367 -26.42 13.51 9.75
C TYR A 367 -26.85 13.84 11.18
N ALA A 368 -26.18 14.80 11.81
CA ALA A 368 -26.54 15.27 13.14
C ALA A 368 -27.99 15.78 13.22
N ALA A 369 -28.50 16.41 12.16
CA ALA A 369 -29.89 16.87 12.08
C ALA A 369 -30.94 15.74 12.28
N ASN A 370 -30.56 14.49 12.00
CA ASN A 370 -31.43 13.33 12.12
C ASN A 370 -31.35 12.64 13.49
N GLU A 371 -30.57 13.15 14.45
CA GLU A 371 -30.43 12.50 15.76
C GLU A 371 -31.75 12.39 16.54
N HIS A 372 -32.71 13.27 16.27
CA HIS A 372 -34.08 13.18 16.81
C HIS A 372 -34.77 11.85 16.44
N LEU A 373 -34.39 11.19 15.34
CA LEU A 373 -34.91 9.87 14.97
C LEU A 373 -34.53 8.79 16.00
N LEU A 374 -33.46 8.98 16.76
CA LEU A 374 -33.09 8.05 17.83
C LEU A 374 -34.14 8.03 18.96
N GLU A 375 -34.91 9.10 19.16
CA GLU A 375 -36.02 9.09 20.13
C GLU A 375 -37.08 8.03 19.78
N LYS A 376 -37.28 7.77 18.48
CA LYS A 376 -38.23 6.77 17.98
C LYS A 376 -37.59 5.38 17.81
N TYR A 377 -36.36 5.32 17.30
CA TYR A 377 -35.76 4.07 16.83
C TYR A 377 -34.64 3.52 17.70
N ALA A 378 -34.22 4.19 18.78
CA ALA A 378 -33.05 3.77 19.58
C ALA A 378 -33.11 2.32 20.07
N ASP A 379 -34.30 1.82 20.44
CA ASP A 379 -34.49 0.44 20.92
C ASP A 379 -34.25 -0.62 19.84
N GLN A 380 -34.28 -0.22 18.56
CA GLN A 380 -33.99 -1.08 17.40
C GLN A 380 -32.57 -0.88 16.86
N VAL A 381 -31.84 0.13 17.34
CA VAL A 381 -30.48 0.42 16.91
C VAL A 381 -29.49 -0.32 17.82
N PRO A 382 -28.68 -1.27 17.30
CA PRO A 382 -27.71 -1.99 18.11
C PRO A 382 -26.71 -1.04 18.77
N VAL A 383 -26.41 -1.30 20.04
CA VAL A 383 -25.33 -0.64 20.78
C VAL A 383 -24.03 -1.40 20.51
N ARG A 384 -23.02 -0.69 20.01
CA ARG A 384 -21.67 -1.23 19.84
C ARG A 384 -20.86 -0.89 21.08
N GLU A 385 -20.82 -1.81 22.06
CA GLU A 385 -20.12 -1.58 23.34
C GLU A 385 -18.60 -1.54 23.19
N ASN A 386 -18.06 -2.26 22.20
CA ASN A 386 -16.64 -2.28 21.95
C ASN A 386 -16.20 -0.96 21.27
N LYS A 387 -15.23 -0.26 21.87
CA LYS A 387 -14.67 0.99 21.34
C LYS A 387 -14.16 0.86 19.90
N TRP A 388 -13.60 -0.29 19.54
CA TRP A 388 -13.12 -0.55 18.18
C TRP A 388 -14.28 -0.57 17.19
N ASP A 389 -15.31 -1.39 17.46
CA ASP A 389 -16.47 -1.55 16.58
C ASP A 389 -17.33 -0.29 16.49
N ASN A 390 -17.33 0.53 17.55
CA ASN A 390 -18.04 1.80 17.62
C ASN A 390 -17.27 2.96 16.98
N ARG A 391 -15.99 2.78 16.63
CA ARG A 391 -15.19 3.82 16.00
C ARG A 391 -15.68 4.06 14.57
N HIS A 392 -15.87 5.33 14.19
CA HIS A 392 -16.41 5.73 12.88
C HIS A 392 -17.76 5.07 12.56
N PHE A 393 -18.56 4.86 13.58
CA PHE A 393 -19.94 4.42 13.49
C PHE A 393 -20.82 5.43 14.19
N TRP A 394 -21.85 5.90 13.47
CA TRP A 394 -22.81 6.86 14.00
C TRP A 394 -24.16 6.16 14.11
N ARG A 395 -24.70 6.09 15.34
CA ARG A 395 -25.97 5.39 15.59
C ARG A 395 -27.13 5.98 14.78
N VAL A 396 -27.08 7.27 14.49
CA VAL A 396 -28.07 7.97 13.67
C VAL A 396 -28.22 7.34 12.29
N SER A 397 -27.16 6.78 11.69
CA SER A 397 -27.21 6.12 10.39
C SER A 397 -28.17 4.91 10.37
N ASN A 398 -28.28 4.18 11.47
CA ASN A 398 -29.24 3.08 11.59
C ASN A 398 -30.67 3.60 11.79
N ALA A 399 -30.84 4.70 12.53
CA ALA A 399 -32.14 5.34 12.68
C ALA A 399 -32.63 5.93 11.35
N GLU A 400 -31.75 6.53 10.56
CA GLU A 400 -32.01 6.96 9.19
C GLU A 400 -32.45 5.79 8.31
N HIS A 401 -31.73 4.65 8.36
CA HIS A 401 -32.14 3.43 7.63
C HIS A 401 -33.56 2.96 7.99
N LEU A 402 -33.90 2.94 9.28
CA LEU A 402 -35.24 2.54 9.74
C LEU A 402 -36.32 3.55 9.30
N ALA A 403 -36.04 4.84 9.42
CA ALA A 403 -36.94 5.91 8.98
C ALA A 403 -37.19 5.86 7.47
N MET A 404 -36.15 5.60 6.67
CA MET A 404 -36.27 5.40 5.22
C MET A 404 -37.14 4.20 4.87
N SER A 405 -37.01 3.09 5.62
CA SER A 405 -37.79 1.87 5.40
C SER A 405 -39.29 2.06 5.66
N GLU A 406 -39.67 2.99 6.55
CA GLU A 406 -41.06 3.34 6.86
C GLU A 406 -41.58 4.55 6.03
N GLY A 407 -40.74 5.14 5.18
CA GLY A 407 -41.06 6.40 4.52
C GLY A 407 -40.24 6.62 3.24
N ALA A 408 -39.53 7.74 3.20
CA ALA A 408 -38.67 8.11 2.09
C ALA A 408 -37.40 8.78 2.61
N GLY A 409 -36.29 8.56 1.92
CA GLY A 409 -35.04 9.25 2.18
C GLY A 409 -34.32 9.61 0.89
N MET A 410 -33.36 10.51 1.03
CA MET A 410 -32.48 10.91 -0.05
C MET A 410 -31.07 10.46 0.29
N ILE A 411 -30.48 9.65 -0.60
CA ILE A 411 -29.10 9.19 -0.47
C ILE A 411 -28.27 9.90 -1.54
N ASN A 412 -27.18 10.53 -1.12
CA ASN A 412 -26.25 11.15 -2.05
C ASN A 412 -25.37 10.08 -2.72
N LEU A 413 -25.62 9.84 -4.01
CA LEU A 413 -24.89 8.89 -4.84
C LEU A 413 -23.95 9.57 -5.85
N SER A 414 -23.70 10.88 -5.73
CA SER A 414 -22.74 11.60 -6.59
C SER A 414 -21.30 11.08 -6.49
N HIS A 415 -21.02 10.23 -5.50
CA HIS A 415 -19.70 9.71 -5.20
C HIS A 415 -19.28 8.53 -6.08
N PHE A 416 -20.21 7.88 -6.79
CA PHE A 416 -19.84 6.82 -7.73
C PHE A 416 -18.92 7.36 -8.84
N ALA A 417 -18.07 6.48 -9.36
CA ALA A 417 -17.41 6.72 -10.63
C ALA A 417 -18.46 6.55 -11.73
N VAL A 418 -18.53 7.51 -12.65
CA VAL A 418 -19.52 7.51 -13.73
C VAL A 418 -18.83 7.89 -15.01
N TYR A 419 -18.66 6.96 -15.92
CA TYR A 419 -18.01 7.19 -17.21
C TYR A 419 -18.87 6.68 -18.36
N ASP A 420 -18.81 7.38 -19.49
CA ASP A 420 -19.54 7.05 -20.71
C ASP A 420 -18.62 6.32 -21.70
N VAL A 421 -19.16 5.26 -22.31
CA VAL A 421 -18.53 4.50 -23.39
C VAL A 421 -19.30 4.77 -24.66
N SER A 422 -18.64 5.28 -25.69
CA SER A 422 -19.28 5.64 -26.96
C SER A 422 -18.43 5.32 -28.18
N GLY A 423 -19.05 5.29 -29.35
CA GLY A 423 -18.37 5.03 -30.63
C GLY A 423 -18.86 3.77 -31.33
N ASN A 424 -18.34 3.54 -32.53
CA ASN A 424 -18.84 2.50 -33.44
C ASN A 424 -18.75 1.09 -32.84
N ASP A 425 -17.73 0.84 -32.02
CA ASP A 425 -17.50 -0.47 -31.39
C ASP A 425 -17.93 -0.50 -29.91
N ALA A 426 -18.65 0.52 -29.42
CA ALA A 426 -19.05 0.59 -28.01
C ALA A 426 -19.93 -0.59 -27.60
N GLU A 427 -20.92 -0.97 -28.42
CA GLU A 427 -21.74 -2.15 -28.15
C GLU A 427 -20.91 -3.43 -28.15
N THR A 428 -19.93 -3.56 -29.05
CA THR A 428 -19.04 -4.73 -29.12
C THR A 428 -18.19 -4.83 -27.85
N LEU A 429 -17.55 -3.74 -27.43
CA LEU A 429 -16.79 -3.70 -26.18
C LEU A 429 -17.66 -4.06 -24.98
N MET A 430 -18.84 -3.45 -24.86
CA MET A 430 -19.70 -3.65 -23.70
C MET A 430 -20.30 -5.08 -23.65
N GLU A 431 -20.70 -5.66 -24.79
CA GLU A 431 -21.15 -7.05 -24.85
C GLU A 431 -20.01 -8.06 -24.64
N TYR A 432 -18.76 -7.67 -24.89
CA TYR A 432 -17.59 -8.51 -24.62
C TYR A 432 -17.20 -8.48 -23.14
N ALA A 433 -17.14 -7.29 -22.54
CA ALA A 433 -16.71 -7.12 -21.16
C ALA A 433 -17.77 -7.57 -20.13
N CYS A 434 -19.07 -7.35 -20.41
CA CYS A 434 -20.15 -7.64 -19.48
C CYS A 434 -20.63 -9.09 -19.56
N VAL A 435 -20.87 -9.70 -18.39
CA VAL A 435 -21.50 -11.03 -18.30
C VAL A 435 -22.99 -11.01 -18.71
N ALA A 436 -23.67 -9.90 -18.38
CA ALA A 436 -25.08 -9.74 -18.70
C ALA A 436 -25.22 -9.03 -20.05
N LYS A 437 -26.32 -9.32 -20.75
CA LYS A 437 -26.64 -8.66 -22.03
C LYS A 437 -27.00 -7.19 -21.79
N VAL A 438 -26.14 -6.28 -22.26
CA VAL A 438 -26.27 -4.82 -22.12
C VAL A 438 -26.59 -4.14 -23.45
N GLY A 439 -26.21 -4.73 -24.58
CA GLY A 439 -26.47 -4.27 -25.95
C GLY A 439 -27.53 -5.10 -26.70
N GLY A 440 -27.57 -4.94 -28.02
CA GLY A 440 -28.41 -5.71 -28.93
C GLY A 440 -29.91 -5.59 -28.63
N THR A 441 -30.48 -6.59 -27.97
CA THR A 441 -31.92 -6.64 -27.62
C THR A 441 -32.28 -5.90 -26.32
N THR A 442 -31.30 -5.42 -25.56
CA THR A 442 -31.54 -4.64 -24.35
C THR A 442 -32.12 -3.27 -24.70
N ALA A 443 -33.28 -2.90 -24.18
CA ALA A 443 -33.92 -1.63 -24.55
C ALA A 443 -33.03 -0.41 -24.23
N ILE A 444 -33.02 0.59 -25.12
CA ILE A 444 -32.42 1.90 -24.82
C ILE A 444 -33.13 2.51 -23.60
N GLY A 445 -32.36 3.10 -22.70
CA GLY A 445 -32.78 3.62 -21.40
C GLY A 445 -32.75 2.59 -20.26
N LYS A 446 -32.42 1.32 -20.54
CA LYS A 446 -32.37 0.27 -19.51
C LYS A 446 -31.03 0.24 -18.79
N GLY A 447 -31.08 0.19 -17.46
CA GLY A 447 -29.96 -0.12 -16.58
C GLY A 447 -29.88 -1.61 -16.26
N ILE A 448 -28.68 -2.17 -16.30
CA ILE A 448 -28.38 -3.58 -16.06
C ILE A 448 -27.22 -3.66 -15.06
N TYR A 449 -27.46 -4.32 -13.93
CA TYR A 449 -26.36 -4.73 -13.04
C TYR A 449 -25.64 -5.93 -13.67
N THR A 450 -24.31 -5.84 -13.75
CA THR A 450 -23.46 -6.84 -14.40
C THR A 450 -22.06 -6.85 -13.78
N HIS A 451 -21.21 -7.73 -14.29
CA HIS A 451 -19.83 -7.85 -13.85
C HIS A 451 -18.91 -7.76 -15.05
N PHE A 452 -17.70 -7.27 -14.81
CA PHE A 452 -16.55 -7.51 -15.68
C PHE A 452 -15.81 -8.75 -15.18
N LEU A 453 -15.53 -9.68 -16.10
CA LEU A 453 -14.71 -10.86 -15.79
C LEU A 453 -13.36 -10.76 -16.49
N ASP A 454 -12.33 -11.32 -15.85
CA ASP A 454 -11.12 -11.70 -16.57
C ASP A 454 -11.32 -12.99 -17.38
N GLN A 455 -10.29 -13.38 -18.13
CA GLN A 455 -10.29 -14.55 -19.00
C GLN A 455 -10.39 -15.90 -18.26
N GLU A 456 -10.15 -15.93 -16.95
CA GLU A 456 -10.29 -17.12 -16.10
C GLU A 456 -11.66 -17.16 -15.38
N GLY A 457 -12.50 -16.15 -15.58
CA GLY A 457 -13.79 -16.00 -14.94
C GLY A 457 -13.74 -15.37 -13.56
N GLY A 458 -12.60 -14.80 -13.16
CA GLY A 458 -12.47 -14.00 -11.95
C GLY A 458 -13.26 -12.70 -12.07
N VAL A 459 -13.97 -12.33 -11.00
CA VAL A 459 -14.77 -11.09 -10.96
C VAL A 459 -13.84 -9.91 -10.72
N ARG A 460 -13.73 -9.02 -11.70
CA ARG A 460 -12.92 -7.80 -11.60
C ARG A 460 -13.69 -6.63 -11.02
N ALA A 461 -14.94 -6.48 -11.46
CA ALA A 461 -15.81 -5.37 -11.10
C ALA A 461 -17.26 -5.82 -11.05
N ASP A 462 -18.05 -5.21 -10.18
CA ASP A 462 -19.50 -5.26 -10.16
C ASP A 462 -20.07 -3.84 -10.32
N LEU A 463 -20.91 -3.65 -11.34
CA LEU A 463 -21.29 -2.29 -11.76
C LEU A 463 -22.65 -2.29 -12.46
N THR A 464 -23.16 -1.09 -12.70
CA THR A 464 -24.39 -0.91 -13.49
C THR A 464 -24.07 -0.26 -14.82
N VAL A 465 -24.52 -0.89 -15.91
CA VAL A 465 -24.45 -0.34 -17.27
C VAL A 465 -25.83 0.16 -17.68
N LEU A 466 -25.91 1.41 -18.14
CA LEU A 466 -27.10 1.99 -18.74
C LEU A 466 -26.89 2.10 -20.25
N ARG A 467 -27.75 1.48 -21.06
CA ARG A 467 -27.74 1.67 -22.51
C ARG A 467 -28.40 2.99 -22.86
N LEU A 468 -27.63 4.01 -23.23
CA LEU A 468 -28.14 5.35 -23.52
C LEU A 468 -28.53 5.54 -24.99
N ALA A 469 -27.85 4.85 -25.91
CA ALA A 469 -28.14 4.78 -27.33
C ALA A 469 -27.64 3.44 -27.92
N GLU A 470 -27.72 3.27 -29.24
CA GLU A 470 -27.13 2.09 -29.91
C GLU A 470 -25.60 2.05 -29.75
N ASP A 471 -24.95 3.21 -29.78
CA ASP A 471 -23.51 3.42 -29.74
C ASP A 471 -23.05 4.14 -28.46
N ARG A 472 -23.86 4.11 -27.39
CA ARG A 472 -23.56 4.85 -26.15
C ARG A 472 -24.07 4.13 -24.91
N PHE A 473 -23.17 3.96 -23.95
CA PHE A 473 -23.42 3.33 -22.66
C PHE A 473 -22.87 4.22 -21.55
N ARG A 474 -23.48 4.15 -20.36
CA ARG A 474 -22.97 4.76 -19.14
C ARG A 474 -22.68 3.67 -18.13
N ILE A 475 -21.52 3.72 -17.51
CA ILE A 475 -21.13 2.85 -16.42
C ILE A 475 -21.26 3.64 -15.12
N VAL A 476 -21.83 3.00 -14.10
CA VAL A 476 -21.87 3.50 -12.72
C VAL A 476 -21.19 2.45 -11.84
N ASP A 477 -20.08 2.84 -11.23
CA ASP A 477 -19.11 1.95 -10.58
C ASP A 477 -18.65 2.55 -9.23
N GLY A 478 -18.13 1.70 -8.34
CA GLY A 478 -17.57 2.09 -7.04
C GLY A 478 -16.52 3.18 -7.16
N ALA A 479 -16.55 4.15 -6.24
CA ALA A 479 -15.65 5.29 -6.27
C ALA A 479 -14.17 4.89 -6.22
N ASP A 480 -13.84 3.87 -5.43
CA ASP A 480 -12.50 3.32 -5.20
C ASP A 480 -12.02 2.41 -6.33
N ALA A 481 -12.92 1.74 -7.05
CA ALA A 481 -12.58 0.84 -8.15
C ALA A 481 -12.58 1.54 -9.53
N GLY A 482 -13.38 2.60 -9.69
CA GLY A 482 -13.73 3.17 -10.99
C GLY A 482 -12.57 3.56 -11.90
N ASN A 483 -11.48 4.14 -11.36
CA ASN A 483 -10.32 4.48 -12.20
C ASN A 483 -9.63 3.22 -12.74
N ARG A 484 -9.47 2.19 -11.91
CA ARG A 484 -8.85 0.94 -12.32
C ARG A 484 -9.70 0.24 -13.37
N ASP A 485 -11.00 0.20 -13.17
CA ASP A 485 -11.92 -0.51 -14.06
C ASP A 485 -12.12 0.25 -15.40
N CYS A 486 -12.11 1.58 -15.36
CA CYS A 486 -12.03 2.43 -16.56
C CYS A 486 -10.74 2.19 -17.35
N VAL A 487 -9.58 2.19 -16.68
CA VAL A 487 -8.28 1.90 -17.32
C VAL A 487 -8.28 0.50 -17.94
N TRP A 488 -8.79 -0.50 -17.23
CA TRP A 488 -8.88 -1.87 -17.74
C TRP A 488 -9.75 -1.95 -19.00
N LEU A 489 -10.91 -1.29 -19.01
CA LEU A 489 -11.80 -1.25 -20.17
C LEU A 489 -11.15 -0.53 -21.37
N GLN A 490 -10.41 0.56 -21.12
CA GLN A 490 -9.61 1.25 -22.14
C GLN A 490 -8.51 0.35 -22.72
N ARG A 491 -7.82 -0.42 -21.87
CA ARG A 491 -6.77 -1.36 -22.30
C ARG A 491 -7.34 -2.48 -23.16
N MET A 492 -8.49 -3.04 -22.76
CA MET A 492 -9.22 -4.04 -23.55
C MET A 492 -9.57 -3.51 -24.94
N ALA A 493 -10.13 -2.30 -25.03
CA ALA A 493 -10.45 -1.69 -26.31
C ALA A 493 -9.22 -1.49 -27.21
N GLN A 494 -8.09 -1.06 -26.62
CA GLN A 494 -6.82 -0.89 -27.33
C GLN A 494 -6.29 -2.24 -27.86
N ASP A 495 -6.35 -3.29 -27.04
CA ASP A 495 -5.82 -4.61 -27.40
C ASP A 495 -6.64 -5.28 -28.52
N HIS A 496 -7.94 -4.99 -28.58
CA HIS A 496 -8.83 -5.43 -29.66
C HIS A 496 -8.93 -4.46 -30.84
N ASN A 497 -8.24 -3.31 -30.77
CA ASN A 497 -8.26 -2.28 -31.81
C ASN A 497 -9.67 -1.72 -32.09
N TRP A 498 -10.52 -1.63 -31.07
CA TRP A 498 -11.89 -1.12 -31.14
C TRP A 498 -11.94 0.42 -31.12
N SER A 499 -12.76 0.99 -32.01
CA SER A 499 -13.00 2.43 -32.12
C SER A 499 -14.02 2.89 -31.08
N VAL A 500 -13.55 3.11 -29.85
CA VAL A 500 -14.37 3.58 -28.72
C VAL A 500 -13.73 4.80 -28.03
N PHE A 501 -14.58 5.62 -27.43
CA PHE A 501 -14.22 6.72 -26.54
C PHE A 501 -14.78 6.41 -25.15
N ILE A 502 -13.92 6.47 -24.14
CA ILE A 502 -14.28 6.22 -22.74
C ILE A 502 -13.93 7.49 -21.95
N GLU A 503 -14.94 8.18 -21.45
CA GLU A 503 -14.83 9.51 -20.82
C GLU A 503 -15.46 9.50 -19.42
N ASP A 504 -14.74 9.98 -18.39
CA ASP A 504 -15.23 10.21 -17.01
C ASP A 504 -15.93 11.57 -16.89
#